data_AF-A0A090IWI3-F1
#
_entry.id   AF-A0A090IWI3-F1
#
_cell.length_a   1.000
_cell.length_b   1.000
_cell.length_c   1.000
_cell.angle_alpha   90.00
_cell.angle_beta   90.00
_cell.angle_gamma   90.00
#
_symmetry.space_group_name_H-M   'P 1'
#
loop_
_entity.id
_entity.type
_entity.pdbx_description
1 polymer ?
#
loop_
_entity_poly.entity_id
_entity_poly.type
_entity_poly.pdbx_seq_one_letter_code
_entity_poly.pdbx_strand_id
1 'polypeptide(L)'
;MIEFILNNIPLVIIIIGGILSLLGRKENNKDTSTKPINPLPPGKKDIRQAEKTTEKKEKPFDVLKREMEEKLRQEVQKHLPTVTQQAKKIRPVIEEKKTEVVQTAQTTKQLQQEYTNLKTELSRKQAMASQPLPNRSAHKVVEGIIWSEILGPPRAKKPFRPNNKI
;
A
#
# COMPACT_ATOMS: atom_id res chain seq x y z
N MET A 1 13.33 -17.67 -1.30
CA MET A 1 12.45 -17.32 -0.16
C MET A 1 13.17 -16.48 0.90
N ILE A 2 14.39 -16.82 1.32
CA ILE A 2 15.18 -16.03 2.28
C ILE A 2 15.40 -14.57 1.81
N GLU A 3 15.59 -14.33 0.51
CA GLU A 3 15.79 -12.99 -0.05
C GLU A 3 14.58 -12.05 0.13
N PHE A 4 13.36 -12.58 0.12
CA PHE A 4 12.14 -11.80 0.34
C PHE A 4 12.03 -11.31 1.79
N ILE A 5 12.54 -12.12 2.73
CA ILE A 5 12.58 -11.86 4.16
C ILE A 5 13.67 -10.82 4.48
N LEU A 6 14.84 -10.93 3.86
CA LEU A 6 15.95 -9.98 4.02
C LEU A 6 15.68 -8.62 3.36
N ASN A 7 14.95 -8.59 2.25
CA ASN A 7 14.58 -7.34 1.57
C ASN A 7 13.45 -6.57 2.28
N ASN A 8 12.79 -7.20 3.24
CA ASN A 8 11.72 -6.61 4.06
C ASN A 8 11.98 -6.84 5.56
N ILE A 9 13.23 -6.68 6.01
CA ILE A 9 13.58 -6.70 7.44
C ILE A 9 12.64 -5.83 8.29
N PRO A 10 12.21 -4.62 7.85
CA PRO A 10 11.23 -3.83 8.61
C PRO A 10 9.88 -4.54 8.82
N LEU A 11 9.38 -5.26 7.80
CA LEU A 11 8.12 -6.03 7.88
C LEU A 11 8.26 -7.21 8.85
N VAL A 12 9.40 -7.90 8.81
CA VAL A 12 9.69 -9.04 9.69
C VAL A 12 9.75 -8.60 11.15
N ILE A 13 10.37 -7.44 11.43
CA ILE A 13 10.41 -6.85 12.77
C ILE A 13 9.00 -6.49 13.28
N ILE A 14 8.14 -5.96 12.42
CA ILE A 14 6.75 -5.63 12.79
C ILE A 14 5.94 -6.89 13.11
N ILE A 15 6.12 -7.95 12.32
CA ILE A 15 5.40 -9.22 12.54
C ILE A 15 5.88 -9.89 13.84
N ILE A 16 7.20 -10.01 14.02
CA ILE A 16 7.78 -10.59 15.24
C ILE A 16 7.44 -9.73 16.46
N GLY A 17 7.55 -8.40 16.35
CA GLY A 17 7.17 -7.46 17.40
C GLY A 17 5.68 -7.52 17.73
N GLY A 18 4.81 -7.68 16.73
CA GLY A 18 3.37 -7.86 16.93
C GLY A 18 3.03 -9.17 17.62
N ILE A 19 3.65 -10.28 17.21
CA ILE A 19 3.44 -11.60 17.83
C ILE A 19 3.98 -11.61 19.27
N LEU A 20 5.16 -11.03 19.51
CA LEU A 20 5.73 -10.88 20.86
C LEU A 20 4.93 -9.91 21.73
N SER A 21 4.32 -8.86 21.14
CA SER A 21 3.45 -7.92 21.86
C SER A 21 2.13 -8.57 22.29
N LEU A 22 1.59 -9.47 21.47
CA LEU A 22 0.40 -10.25 21.80
C LEU A 22 0.68 -11.30 22.88
N LEU A 23 1.88 -11.88 22.89
CA LEU A 23 2.25 -12.92 23.85
C LEU A 23 2.89 -12.37 25.14
N GLY A 24 3.43 -11.16 25.10
CA GLY A 24 4.20 -10.53 26.17
C GLY A 24 3.43 -9.53 27.04
N ARG A 25 2.09 -9.46 26.94
CA ARG A 25 1.27 -8.53 27.75
C ARG A 25 1.17 -9.01 29.20
N LYS A 26 2.28 -8.90 29.93
CA LYS A 26 2.34 -8.89 31.40
C LYS A 26 2.52 -7.45 31.84
N GLU A 27 1.46 -6.93 32.45
CA GLU A 27 1.35 -5.60 33.02
C GLU A 27 2.49 -5.33 34.01
N ASN A 28 3.34 -4.35 33.69
CA ASN A 28 4.22 -3.70 34.64
C ASN A 28 4.26 -2.21 34.25
N ASN A 29 3.39 -1.45 34.91
CA ASN A 29 3.40 -0.01 34.89
C ASN A 29 4.59 0.47 35.73
N LYS A 30 5.53 1.21 35.14
CA LYS A 30 6.35 2.20 35.87
C LYS A 30 7.08 3.12 34.91
N ASP A 31 6.72 4.38 35.03
CA ASP A 31 7.43 5.55 34.56
C ASP A 31 8.91 5.53 34.92
N THR A 32 9.74 6.20 34.12
CA THR A 32 10.91 7.02 34.52
C THR A 32 11.65 7.42 33.24
N SER A 33 11.60 8.68 32.81
CA SER A 33 12.34 9.82 33.38
C SER A 33 13.85 9.60 33.42
N THR A 34 14.52 10.22 32.45
CA THR A 34 15.75 11.02 32.56
C THR A 34 17.01 10.39 33.18
N LYS A 35 18.11 10.38 32.40
CA LYS A 35 19.46 10.59 32.94
C LYS A 35 20.24 11.60 32.09
N PRO A 36 20.67 12.74 32.66
CA PRO A 36 21.66 13.61 32.03
C PRO A 36 23.08 13.05 32.23
N ILE A 37 23.92 13.32 31.24
CA ILE A 37 25.36 13.05 31.21
C ILE A 37 26.05 14.03 32.15
N ASN A 38 26.83 13.53 33.12
CA ASN A 38 27.71 14.35 33.94
C ASN A 38 29.18 14.26 33.48
N PRO A 39 30.00 15.30 33.72
CA PRO A 39 31.17 15.62 32.92
C PRO A 39 32.51 15.17 33.54
N LEU A 40 33.52 15.18 32.67
CA LEU A 40 34.94 14.88 32.88
C LEU A 40 35.62 15.77 33.94
N PRO A 41 36.64 15.26 34.68
CA PRO A 41 37.65 16.11 35.29
C PRO A 41 39.07 15.94 34.71
N PRO A 42 39.94 16.96 34.91
CA PRO A 42 41.00 17.33 33.97
C PRO A 42 42.40 16.91 34.44
N GLY A 43 43.31 16.70 33.49
CA GLY A 43 44.72 16.46 33.77
C GLY A 43 45.60 17.18 32.75
N LYS A 44 46.07 18.37 33.10
CA LYS A 44 47.09 19.13 32.36
C LYS A 44 48.45 18.42 32.42
N LYS A 45 49.25 18.55 31.37
CA LYS A 45 50.67 18.95 31.45
C LYS A 45 51.23 19.19 30.05
N ASP A 46 51.73 20.40 29.86
CA ASP A 46 52.46 20.88 28.70
C ASP A 46 53.73 20.05 28.46
N ILE A 47 53.98 19.70 27.20
CA ILE A 47 55.34 19.49 26.69
C ILE A 47 55.41 20.18 25.34
N ARG A 48 56.05 21.35 25.31
CA ARG A 48 56.62 21.93 24.10
C ARG A 48 57.82 21.09 23.70
N GLN A 49 57.88 20.61 22.46
CA GLN A 49 59.13 20.58 21.67
C GLN A 49 58.93 20.03 20.25
N ALA A 50 59.68 20.69 19.35
CA ALA A 50 60.19 20.22 18.06
C ALA A 50 59.20 20.09 16.90
N GLU A 51 59.19 21.16 16.09
CA GLU A 51 58.99 21.11 14.65
C GLU A 51 59.93 20.04 14.07
N LYS A 52 59.36 18.92 13.61
CA LYS A 52 60.07 17.88 12.88
C LYS A 52 59.29 17.57 11.62
N THR A 53 59.84 18.07 10.50
CA THR A 53 59.51 17.70 9.13
C THR A 53 59.29 16.19 9.07
N THR A 54 58.03 15.77 8.94
CA THR A 54 57.69 14.36 8.82
C THR A 54 57.75 14.00 7.34
N GLU A 55 58.88 13.47 6.90
CA GLU A 55 58.94 12.69 5.68
C GLU A 55 57.89 11.57 5.79
N LYS A 56 56.93 11.59 4.87
CA LYS A 56 55.79 10.70 4.82
C LYS A 56 56.27 9.30 4.45
N LYS A 57 56.72 8.53 5.45
CA LYS A 57 56.99 7.10 5.29
C LYS A 57 55.65 6.41 5.04
N GLU A 58 55.37 6.09 3.77
CA GLU A 58 54.14 5.38 3.38
C GLU A 58 54.03 4.10 4.22
N LYS A 59 52.89 3.95 4.91
CA LYS A 59 52.66 2.77 5.74
C LYS A 59 52.49 1.58 4.78
N PRO A 60 53.07 0.39 5.06
CA PRO A 60 52.92 -0.79 4.21
C PRO A 60 51.45 -1.14 3.90
N PHE A 61 50.55 -0.79 4.82
CA PHE A 61 49.12 -0.98 4.68
C PHE A 61 48.47 -0.08 3.62
N ASP A 62 49.01 1.11 3.38
CA ASP A 62 48.50 2.04 2.37
C ASP A 62 48.84 1.57 0.96
N VAL A 63 50.01 0.94 0.79
CA VAL A 63 50.43 0.31 -0.48
C VAL A 63 49.57 -0.91 -0.79
N LEU A 64 49.37 -1.80 0.19
CA LEU A 64 48.52 -2.98 0.04
C LEU A 64 47.06 -2.62 -0.28
N LYS A 65 46.54 -1.56 0.35
CA LYS A 65 45.19 -1.06 0.08
C LYS A 65 45.04 -0.56 -1.37
N ARG A 66 46.05 0.16 -1.90
CA ARG A 66 46.05 0.62 -3.29
C ARG A 66 46.06 -0.56 -4.28
N GLU A 67 46.91 -1.56 -4.06
CA GLU A 67 46.95 -2.75 -4.91
C GLU A 67 45.64 -3.54 -4.90
N MET A 68 45.02 -3.67 -3.72
CA MET A 68 43.72 -4.33 -3.59
C MET A 68 42.60 -3.54 -4.29
N GLU A 69 42.63 -2.21 -4.19
CA GLU A 69 41.67 -1.33 -4.87
C GLU A 69 41.83 -1.40 -6.40
N GLU A 70 43.06 -1.46 -6.90
CA GLU A 70 43.32 -1.62 -8.34
C GLU A 70 42.85 -2.97 -8.87
N LYS A 71 43.11 -4.07 -8.13
CA LYS A 71 42.58 -5.40 -8.49
C LYS A 71 41.05 -5.42 -8.48
N LEU A 72 40.43 -4.78 -7.50
CA LEU A 72 38.98 -4.70 -7.41
C LEU A 72 38.40 -3.88 -8.59
N ARG A 73 39.03 -2.76 -8.96
CA ARG A 73 38.63 -1.95 -10.11
C ARG A 73 38.74 -2.72 -11.43
N GLN A 74 39.83 -3.47 -11.62
CA GLN A 74 40.00 -4.32 -12.79
C GLN A 74 38.95 -5.43 -12.86
N GLU A 75 38.64 -6.08 -11.73
CA GLU A 75 37.64 -7.14 -11.67
C GLU A 75 36.23 -6.60 -11.92
N VAL A 76 35.90 -5.45 -11.34
CA VAL A 76 34.63 -4.75 -11.59
C VAL A 76 34.52 -4.36 -13.06
N GLN A 77 35.57 -3.81 -13.66
CA GLN A 77 35.56 -3.38 -15.07
C GLN A 77 35.43 -4.56 -16.04
N LYS A 78 35.99 -5.72 -15.70
CA LYS A 78 35.86 -6.97 -16.46
C LYS A 78 34.45 -7.56 -16.39
N HIS A 79 33.75 -7.40 -15.26
CA HIS A 79 32.41 -7.96 -15.02
C HIS A 79 31.27 -6.98 -15.32
N LEU A 80 31.54 -5.67 -15.40
CA LEU A 80 30.57 -4.62 -15.72
C LEU A 80 29.81 -4.83 -17.05
N PRO A 81 30.44 -5.20 -18.19
CA PRO A 81 29.73 -5.42 -19.44
C PRO A 81 28.77 -6.62 -19.35
N THR A 82 29.12 -7.64 -18.57
CA THR A 82 28.32 -8.85 -18.39
C THR A 82 27.04 -8.57 -17.59
N VAL A 83 27.13 -7.77 -16.51
CA VAL A 83 25.98 -7.38 -15.69
C VAL A 83 25.05 -6.43 -16.45
N THR A 84 25.60 -5.48 -17.21
CA THR A 84 24.80 -4.54 -18.01
C THR A 84 24.08 -5.21 -19.18
N GLN A 85 24.71 -6.18 -19.85
CA GLN A 85 24.06 -6.95 -20.92
C GLN A 85 22.93 -7.86 -20.37
N GLN A 86 23.15 -8.51 -19.23
CA GLN A 86 22.11 -9.29 -18.57
C GLN A 86 20.95 -8.40 -18.11
N ALA A 87 21.23 -7.25 -17.51
CA ALA A 87 20.20 -6.28 -17.12
C ALA A 87 19.41 -5.75 -18.33
N LYS A 88 20.05 -5.56 -19.49
CA LYS A 88 19.38 -5.09 -20.72
C LYS A 88 18.45 -6.15 -21.32
N LYS A 89 18.79 -7.44 -21.18
CA LYS A 89 17.96 -8.57 -21.65
C LYS A 89 16.77 -8.86 -20.75
N ILE A 90 16.87 -8.56 -19.45
CA ILE A 90 15.83 -8.85 -18.44
C ILE A 90 14.78 -7.72 -18.36
N ARG A 91 15.16 -6.47 -18.66
CA ARG A 91 14.25 -5.30 -18.68
C ARG A 91 12.96 -5.48 -19.51
N PRO A 92 13.00 -5.93 -20.77
CA PRO A 92 11.78 -6.06 -21.58
C PRO A 92 10.82 -7.12 -21.01
N VAL A 93 11.34 -8.23 -20.48
CA VAL A 93 10.52 -9.30 -19.87
C VAL A 93 9.82 -8.83 -18.59
N ILE A 94 10.47 -7.96 -17.80
CA ILE A 94 9.87 -7.37 -16.61
C ILE A 94 8.78 -6.35 -16.98
N GLU A 95 8.96 -5.59 -18.06
CA GLU A 95 7.96 -4.61 -18.52
C GLU A 95 6.72 -5.29 -19.10
N GLU A 96 6.88 -6.34 -19.93
CA GLU A 96 5.76 -7.14 -20.44
C GLU A 96 4.97 -7.81 -19.31
N LYS A 97 5.66 -8.39 -18.33
CA LYS A 97 4.97 -9.01 -17.19
C LYS A 97 4.24 -7.99 -16.32
N LYS A 98 4.74 -6.75 -16.22
CA LYS A 98 4.05 -5.67 -15.50
C LYS A 98 2.76 -5.25 -16.22
N THR A 99 2.77 -5.13 -17.55
CA THR A 99 1.58 -4.75 -18.31
C THR A 99 0.51 -5.83 -18.25
N GLU A 100 0.88 -7.11 -18.31
CA GLU A 100 -0.05 -8.24 -18.13
C GLU A 100 -0.70 -8.26 -16.73
N VAL A 101 0.08 -8.01 -15.67
CA VAL A 101 -0.44 -7.97 -14.29
C VAL A 101 -1.41 -6.80 -14.11
N VAL A 102 -1.13 -5.64 -14.71
CA VAL A 102 -2.04 -4.48 -14.66
C VAL A 102 -3.34 -4.75 -15.42
N GLN A 103 -3.26 -5.35 -16.61
CA GLN A 103 -4.45 -5.72 -17.39
C GLN A 103 -5.31 -6.75 -16.64
N THR A 104 -4.68 -7.79 -16.09
CA THR A 104 -5.37 -8.82 -15.31
C THR A 104 -6.03 -8.22 -14.05
N ALA A 105 -5.36 -7.30 -13.37
CA ALA A 105 -5.93 -6.59 -12.21
C ALA A 105 -7.13 -5.70 -12.59
N GLN A 106 -7.11 -5.09 -13.77
CA GLN A 106 -8.25 -4.30 -14.26
C GLN A 106 -9.43 -5.17 -14.63
N THR A 107 -9.21 -6.27 -15.36
CA THR A 107 -10.28 -7.22 -15.76
C THR A 107 -10.93 -7.87 -14.54
N THR A 108 -10.14 -8.28 -13.54
CA THR A 108 -10.69 -8.86 -12.31
C THR A 108 -11.53 -7.87 -11.52
N LYS A 109 -11.13 -6.59 -11.46
CA LYS A 109 -11.93 -5.53 -10.83
C LYS A 109 -13.26 -5.30 -11.54
N GLN A 110 -13.27 -5.30 -12.87
CA GLN A 110 -14.48 -5.14 -13.67
C GLN A 110 -15.43 -6.33 -13.45
N LEU A 111 -14.92 -7.56 -13.50
CA LEU A 111 -15.72 -8.77 -13.24
C LEU A 111 -16.31 -8.79 -11.83
N GLN A 112 -15.56 -8.34 -10.83
CA GLN A 112 -16.07 -8.20 -9.46
C GLN A 112 -17.23 -7.21 -9.39
N GLN A 113 -17.11 -6.05 -10.04
CA GLN A 113 -18.18 -5.06 -10.09
C GLN A 113 -19.43 -5.61 -10.80
N GLU A 114 -19.28 -6.25 -11.95
CA GLU A 114 -20.40 -6.89 -12.65
C GLU A 114 -21.09 -7.96 -11.82
N TYR A 115 -20.31 -8.82 -11.16
CA TYR A 115 -20.84 -9.84 -10.25
C TYR A 115 -21.64 -9.22 -9.10
N THR A 116 -21.13 -8.14 -8.49
CA THR A 116 -21.85 -7.44 -7.43
C THR A 116 -23.16 -6.82 -7.92
N ASN A 117 -23.16 -6.19 -9.10
CA ASN A 117 -24.35 -5.60 -9.71
C ASN A 117 -25.39 -6.67 -10.08
N LEU A 118 -24.95 -7.79 -10.64
CA LEU A 118 -25.84 -8.89 -10.98
C LEU A 118 -26.47 -9.50 -9.72
N LYS A 119 -25.67 -9.66 -8.66
CA LYS A 119 -26.16 -10.18 -7.37
C LYS A 119 -27.20 -9.24 -6.75
N THR A 120 -26.97 -7.93 -6.77
CA THR A 120 -27.94 -6.96 -6.23
C THR A 120 -29.23 -6.93 -7.04
N GLU A 121 -29.15 -6.98 -8.37
CA GLU A 121 -30.33 -7.05 -9.26
C GLU A 121 -31.13 -8.33 -9.03
N LEU A 122 -30.47 -9.48 -8.88
CA LEU A 122 -31.14 -10.75 -8.56
C LEU A 122 -31.83 -10.68 -7.20
N SER A 123 -31.14 -10.18 -6.17
CA SER A 123 -31.74 -10.00 -4.84
C SER A 123 -32.94 -9.04 -4.88
N ARG A 124 -32.86 -7.95 -5.64
CA ARG A 124 -33.97 -7.00 -5.83
C ARG A 124 -35.17 -7.67 -6.52
N LYS A 125 -34.95 -8.39 -7.61
CA LYS A 125 -36.01 -9.11 -8.34
C LYS A 125 -36.66 -10.17 -7.47
N GLN A 126 -35.86 -10.92 -6.70
CA GLN A 126 -36.35 -11.92 -5.78
C GLN A 126 -37.17 -11.29 -4.65
N ALA A 127 -36.70 -10.17 -4.07
CA ALA A 127 -37.45 -9.42 -3.07
C ALA A 127 -38.78 -8.88 -3.62
N MET A 128 -38.82 -8.41 -4.87
CA MET A 128 -40.05 -7.98 -5.54
C MET A 128 -41.00 -9.14 -5.82
N ALA A 129 -40.48 -10.30 -6.22
CA ALA A 129 -41.27 -11.49 -6.49
C ALA A 129 -41.81 -12.14 -5.21
N SER A 130 -41.07 -12.05 -4.10
CA SER A 130 -41.48 -12.56 -2.79
C SER A 130 -42.41 -11.62 -2.02
N GLN A 131 -42.63 -10.40 -2.51
CA GLN A 131 -43.60 -9.50 -1.87
C GLN A 131 -44.99 -10.09 -2.07
N PRO A 132 -45.69 -10.46 -0.98
CA PRO A 132 -47.05 -10.94 -1.11
C PRO A 132 -47.88 -9.82 -1.74
N LEU A 133 -48.62 -10.15 -2.80
CA LEU A 133 -49.60 -9.23 -3.34
C LEU A 133 -50.55 -8.85 -2.20
N PRO A 134 -50.84 -7.56 -1.98
CA PRO A 134 -51.77 -7.15 -0.95
C PRO A 134 -53.08 -7.89 -1.21
N ASN A 135 -53.60 -8.58 -0.18
CA ASN A 135 -54.88 -9.27 -0.24
C ASN A 135 -56.00 -8.23 -0.36
N ARG A 136 -56.23 -7.76 -1.59
CA ARG A 136 -57.27 -6.80 -1.92
C ARG A 136 -58.51 -7.60 -2.31
N SER A 137 -59.62 -7.33 -1.64
CA SER A 137 -60.91 -7.89 -2.06
C SER A 137 -61.25 -7.42 -3.47
N ALA A 138 -61.85 -8.30 -4.27
CA ALA A 138 -62.26 -7.98 -5.65
C ALA A 138 -63.13 -6.72 -5.70
N HIS A 139 -64.01 -6.52 -4.72
CA HIS A 139 -64.82 -5.31 -4.57
C HIS A 139 -63.97 -4.04 -4.49
N LYS A 140 -62.88 -4.02 -3.71
CA LYS A 140 -62.01 -2.85 -3.58
C LYS A 140 -61.23 -2.55 -4.86
N VAL A 141 -60.93 -3.57 -5.66
CA VAL A 141 -60.32 -3.40 -6.99
C VAL A 141 -61.32 -2.76 -7.95
N VAL A 142 -62.56 -3.27 -8.00
CA VAL A 142 -63.63 -2.71 -8.84
C VAL A 142 -63.94 -1.26 -8.46
N GLU A 143 -64.07 -0.98 -7.16
CA GLU A 143 -64.27 0.37 -6.64
C GLU A 143 -63.13 1.32 -7.07
N GLY A 144 -61.87 0.87 -7.00
CA GLY A 144 -60.72 1.64 -7.47
C GLY A 144 -60.74 1.93 -8.97
N ILE A 145 -61.22 0.98 -9.79
CA ILE A 145 -61.40 1.19 -11.23
C ILE A 145 -62.49 2.23 -11.48
N ILE A 146 -63.63 2.13 -10.79
CA ILE A 146 -64.73 3.11 -10.92
C ILE A 146 -64.24 4.52 -10.53
N TRP A 147 -63.52 4.66 -9.41
CA TRP A 147 -62.95 5.94 -9.01
C TRP A 147 -61.93 6.46 -10.02
N SER A 148 -61.17 5.59 -10.70
CA SER A 148 -60.23 6.02 -11.75
C SER A 148 -60.94 6.57 -12.99
N GLU A 149 -62.14 6.08 -13.30
CA GLU A 149 -62.97 6.59 -14.38
C GLU A 149 -63.60 7.94 -13.99
N ILE A 150 -64.13 8.05 -12.77
CA ILE A 150 -64.77 9.27 -12.26
C ILE A 150 -63.76 10.41 -12.11
N LEU A 151 -62.59 10.13 -11.52
CA LEU A 151 -61.55 11.13 -11.24
C LEU A 151 -60.69 11.45 -12.48
N GLY A 152 -60.74 10.61 -13.51
CA GLY A 152 -59.93 10.73 -14.71
C GLY A 152 -58.45 10.37 -14.48
N PRO A 153 -57.59 10.63 -15.48
CA PRO A 153 -56.19 10.22 -15.43
C PRO A 153 -55.46 10.87 -14.24
N PRO A 154 -54.51 10.16 -13.62
CA PRO A 154 -53.87 10.63 -12.40
C PRO A 154 -53.19 11.98 -12.62
N ARG A 155 -53.36 12.91 -11.67
CA ARG A 155 -52.70 14.24 -11.69
C ARG A 155 -51.18 14.16 -11.89
N ALA A 156 -50.56 13.03 -11.54
CA ALA A 156 -49.15 12.74 -11.85
C ALA A 156 -48.79 12.90 -13.34
N LYS A 157 -49.74 12.69 -14.26
CA LYS A 157 -49.55 12.91 -15.71
C LYS A 157 -49.66 14.38 -16.14
N LYS A 158 -50.14 15.27 -15.27
CA LYS A 158 -50.23 16.72 -15.51
C LYS A 158 -49.61 17.48 -14.32
N PRO A 159 -48.27 17.52 -14.22
CA PRO A 159 -47.59 18.28 -13.18
C PRO A 159 -47.96 19.77 -13.25
N PHE A 160 -48.17 20.39 -12.09
CA PHE A 160 -48.54 21.78 -11.96
C PHE A 160 -47.45 22.68 -12.54
N ARG A 161 -47.81 23.51 -13.53
CA ARG A 161 -46.94 24.57 -14.05
C ARG A 161 -47.40 25.89 -13.42
N PRO A 162 -46.64 26.49 -12.49
CA PRO A 162 -46.99 27.81 -11.99
C PRO A 162 -46.96 28.80 -13.15
N ASN A 163 -48.07 29.48 -13.38
CA ASN A 163 -48.23 30.41 -14.49
C ASN A 163 -47.59 31.74 -14.07
N ASN A 164 -46.31 31.94 -14.38
CA ASN A 164 -45.63 33.19 -14.11
C ASN A 164 -46.01 34.21 -15.20
N LYS A 165 -47.09 34.96 -14.99
CA LYS A 165 -47.39 36.15 -15.79
C LYS A 165 -46.88 37.37 -15.00
N ILE A 166 -45.87 38.00 -15.58
CA ILE A 166 -45.34 39.33 -15.18
C ILE A 166 -46.26 40.39 -15.78
#